data_AF-A0A136Q3C2-F1
#
_entry.id   AF-A0A136Q3C2-F1
#
_cell.length_a   1.000
_cell.length_b   1.000
_cell.length_c   1.000
_cell.angle_alpha   90.00
_cell.angle_beta   90.00
_cell.angle_gamma   90.00
#
_symmetry.space_group_name_H-M   'P 1'
#
loop_
_entity.id
_entity.type
_entity.pdbx_description
1 polymer ?
#
loop_
_entity_poly.entity_id
_entity_poly.type
_entity_poly.pdbx_seq_one_letter_code
_entity_poly.pdbx_strand_id
1 'polypeptide(L)'
;MRKTKIICTLGPSSEDENTIRRMVEAGMDVARLNFSHGDHKTQLERIRKIKKISKDTGKHISCLLDTKGPEIRIGTFKTGRIELHEGDTFTLTTREVEGDETCVSETFKNLPQDLAQGAIILIDDGLIEMQVMCITDTEITCKVLNGGMLSDRKGVNVPGFSVSLPYISEKDRADIVFGIENDVDFIAASFTRSEQDILDIKHILDEYKCKSIKIIAKIENAEGVKNIDDILRVSDGIMVARGDMGVEIPLEEVPVLQKRLIRKAYGAGKIVITATQMLESMMHNPRPTRAETTDIANAIYDGTSAIMLSGETAAGKYPVECVKTMARIALRTEKDINYEMRFKKNDMAQISDVTNAISHAACTTAYDLGASAIIAVTKTGRSVRMVSKYRPSIPIIGCSPEEQVCRQLNMSWGVTPMKVEQKLNTDELFEMVVNYGKKAGLLENGDLVVIMAGVPLGIAGTTNLLKVHIVGDVLVKGTGINGLCASGNLCVARTEKEARQTFKRGDILAVPTTSNNILDLMKQSAGIITEEDGPDTHAAIVGMALDIPVLVGAVSATQILKTGTHIKLDAERGLVCNENRED
;
A
#
# COMPACT_ATOMS: atom_id res chain seq x y z
N MET A 1 -0.87 -9.56 -9.15
CA MET A 1 -1.52 -9.00 -7.94
C MET A 1 -1.62 -7.49 -8.06
N ARG A 2 -2.64 -6.87 -7.47
CA ARG A 2 -2.77 -5.39 -7.43
C ARG A 2 -1.71 -4.80 -6.51
N LYS A 3 -1.13 -3.66 -6.86
CA LYS A 3 -0.08 -2.99 -6.08
C LYS A 3 -0.59 -1.77 -5.32
N THR A 4 -1.32 -0.87 -5.97
CA THR A 4 -1.96 0.28 -5.35
C THR A 4 -3.08 -0.18 -4.43
N LYS A 5 -3.16 0.42 -3.24
CA LYS A 5 -4.10 0.05 -2.19
C LYS A 5 -5.41 0.82 -2.31
N ILE A 6 -6.51 0.26 -1.83
CA ILE A 6 -7.83 0.90 -1.84
C ILE A 6 -8.31 1.18 -0.43
N ILE A 7 -8.59 2.45 -0.18
CA ILE A 7 -9.22 2.94 1.04
C ILE A 7 -10.71 3.16 0.76
N CYS A 8 -11.58 2.62 1.61
CA CYS A 8 -13.02 2.83 1.50
C CYS A 8 -13.56 3.48 2.77
N THR A 9 -14.32 4.56 2.61
CA THR A 9 -15.00 5.21 3.73
C THR A 9 -16.25 4.41 4.10
N LEU A 10 -16.38 4.05 5.37
CA LEU A 10 -17.57 3.38 5.86
C LEU A 10 -18.67 4.37 6.24
N GLY A 11 -19.89 4.07 5.83
CA GLY A 11 -21.07 4.90 6.09
C GLY A 11 -22.37 4.11 6.04
N PRO A 12 -23.53 4.79 5.99
CA PRO A 12 -24.85 4.15 5.94
C PRO A 12 -25.01 3.09 4.83
N SER A 13 -24.44 3.31 3.65
CA SER A 13 -24.52 2.35 2.53
C SER A 13 -23.61 1.13 2.69
N SER A 14 -22.75 1.12 3.70
CA SER A 14 -21.76 0.07 3.95
C SER A 14 -21.66 -0.30 5.42
N GLU A 15 -22.74 -0.17 6.19
CA GLU A 15 -22.71 -0.46 7.63
C GLU A 15 -22.86 -1.95 7.95
N ASP A 16 -23.53 -2.70 7.07
CA ASP A 16 -23.83 -4.11 7.30
C ASP A 16 -22.60 -5.00 7.03
N GLU A 17 -22.47 -6.07 7.81
CA GLU A 17 -21.29 -6.96 7.76
C GLU A 17 -21.11 -7.62 6.39
N ASN A 18 -22.19 -7.93 5.69
CA ASN A 18 -22.14 -8.61 4.39
C ASN A 18 -21.61 -7.67 3.30
N THR A 19 -22.05 -6.42 3.28
CA THR A 19 -21.54 -5.41 2.35
C THR A 19 -20.06 -5.14 2.59
N ILE A 20 -19.63 -4.98 3.86
CA ILE A 20 -18.21 -4.81 4.18
C ILE A 20 -17.40 -6.03 3.70
N ARG A 21 -17.88 -7.26 3.93
CA ARG A 21 -17.21 -8.49 3.45
C ARG A 21 -17.08 -8.51 1.94
N ARG A 22 -18.14 -8.16 1.20
CA ARG A 22 -18.11 -8.03 -0.26
C ARG A 22 -17.14 -6.95 -0.74
N MET A 23 -16.98 -5.85 0.00
CA MET A 23 -15.98 -4.82 -0.30
C MET A 23 -14.55 -5.34 -0.06
N VAL A 24 -14.30 -6.08 1.01
CA VAL A 24 -12.99 -6.75 1.26
C VAL A 24 -12.65 -7.74 0.15
N GLU A 25 -13.63 -8.51 -0.32
CA GLU A 25 -13.47 -9.44 -1.45
C GLU A 25 -13.23 -8.70 -2.77
N ALA A 26 -13.91 -7.57 -2.98
CA ALA A 26 -13.69 -6.69 -4.12
C ALA A 26 -12.32 -5.98 -4.10
N GLY A 27 -11.66 -5.95 -2.95
CA GLY A 27 -10.30 -5.45 -2.78
C GLY A 27 -10.19 -4.18 -1.94
N MET A 28 -11.04 -3.97 -0.93
CA MET A 28 -10.77 -2.98 0.11
C MET A 28 -9.57 -3.41 0.97
N ASP A 29 -8.59 -2.52 1.14
CA ASP A 29 -7.41 -2.74 1.99
C ASP A 29 -7.50 -2.01 3.34
N VAL A 30 -8.14 -0.84 3.33
CA VAL A 30 -8.24 0.06 4.48
C VAL A 30 -9.69 0.54 4.61
N ALA A 31 -10.23 0.45 5.82
CA ALA A 31 -11.51 1.04 6.17
C ALA A 31 -11.29 2.41 6.83
N ARG A 32 -11.76 3.47 6.17
CA ARG A 32 -11.76 4.84 6.69
C ARG A 32 -13.02 5.09 7.51
N LEU A 33 -12.83 5.64 8.70
CA LEU A 33 -13.85 6.08 9.63
C LEU A 33 -13.78 7.62 9.69
N ASN A 34 -14.75 8.31 9.11
CA ASN A 34 -14.79 9.77 9.13
C ASN A 34 -15.46 10.26 10.41
N PHE A 35 -14.71 10.94 11.29
CA PHE A 35 -15.19 11.44 12.60
C PHE A 35 -15.82 12.84 12.53
N SER A 36 -15.88 13.45 11.34
CA SER A 36 -16.75 14.59 11.07
C SER A 36 -18.24 14.22 11.22
N HIS A 37 -18.56 12.92 11.15
CA HIS A 37 -19.90 12.37 11.31
C HIS A 37 -19.92 11.14 12.22
N GLY A 38 -21.07 10.88 12.84
CA GLY A 38 -21.27 9.73 13.72
C GLY A 38 -20.60 9.89 15.08
N ASP A 39 -21.17 9.22 16.08
CA ASP A 39 -20.64 9.17 17.44
C ASP A 39 -19.64 8.01 17.62
N HIS A 40 -18.92 8.01 18.74
CA HIS A 40 -17.96 6.95 19.09
C HIS A 40 -18.61 5.57 19.13
N LYS A 41 -19.89 5.47 19.52
CA LYS A 41 -20.64 4.21 19.55
C LYS A 41 -20.76 3.60 18.15
N THR A 42 -21.17 4.41 17.17
CA THR A 42 -21.31 3.99 15.77
C THR A 42 -19.96 3.59 15.18
N GLN A 43 -18.91 4.36 15.46
CA GLN A 43 -17.56 4.05 14.97
C GLN A 43 -17.00 2.76 15.59
N LEU A 44 -17.30 2.51 16.87
CA LEU A 44 -16.90 1.28 17.57
C LEU A 44 -17.51 0.02 16.94
N GLU A 45 -18.79 0.08 16.57
CA GLU A 45 -19.45 -1.03 15.89
C GLU A 45 -18.80 -1.35 14.53
N ARG A 46 -18.42 -0.31 13.77
CA ARG A 46 -17.67 -0.47 12.51
C ARG A 46 -16.31 -1.12 12.73
N ILE A 47 -15.54 -0.65 13.72
CA ILE A 47 -14.23 -1.24 14.07
C ILE A 47 -14.37 -2.72 14.41
N ARG A 48 -15.36 -3.09 15.23
CA ARG A 48 -15.61 -4.49 15.61
C ARG A 48 -15.93 -5.37 14.40
N LYS A 49 -16.78 -4.89 13.48
CA LYS A 49 -17.10 -5.59 12.23
C LYS A 49 -15.85 -5.78 11.35
N ILE A 50 -15.02 -4.75 11.19
CA ILE A 50 -13.77 -4.83 10.41
C ILE A 50 -12.82 -5.87 11.02
N LYS A 51 -12.57 -5.82 12.33
CA LYS A 51 -11.68 -6.77 13.01
C LYS A 51 -12.19 -8.22 12.89
N LYS A 52 -13.50 -8.43 13.00
CA LYS A 52 -14.13 -9.74 12.78
C LYS A 52 -13.94 -10.24 11.34
N ILE A 53 -14.27 -9.43 10.34
CA ILE A 53 -14.12 -9.80 8.92
C ILE A 53 -12.66 -10.07 8.57
N SER A 54 -11.73 -9.26 9.09
CA SER A 54 -10.29 -9.47 8.91
C SER A 54 -9.86 -10.85 9.41
N LYS A 55 -10.32 -11.25 10.61
CA LYS A 55 -10.05 -12.57 11.18
C LYS A 55 -10.69 -13.69 10.35
N ASP A 56 -11.96 -13.56 9.98
CA ASP A 56 -12.70 -14.60 9.25
C ASP A 56 -12.13 -14.85 7.85
N THR A 57 -11.64 -13.80 7.19
CA THR A 57 -11.12 -13.88 5.82
C THR A 57 -9.61 -14.16 5.75
N GLY A 58 -8.91 -14.09 6.89
CA GLY A 58 -7.44 -14.15 6.94
C GLY A 58 -6.73 -12.97 6.29
N LYS A 59 -7.47 -11.93 5.86
CA LYS A 59 -6.91 -10.73 5.22
C LYS A 59 -6.67 -9.67 6.28
N HIS A 60 -5.49 -9.06 6.29
CA HIS A 60 -5.23 -7.88 7.10
C HIS A 60 -6.00 -6.68 6.52
N ILE A 61 -6.81 -6.01 7.34
CA ILE A 61 -7.54 -4.79 6.94
C ILE A 61 -7.18 -3.68 7.93
N SER A 62 -6.70 -2.55 7.43
CA SER A 62 -6.33 -1.42 8.30
C SER A 62 -7.55 -0.58 8.67
N CYS A 63 -7.57 -0.03 9.88
CA CYS A 63 -8.52 1.00 10.32
C CYS A 63 -7.85 2.38 10.27
N LEU A 64 -8.42 3.30 9.52
CA LEU A 64 -7.97 4.69 9.41
C LEU A 64 -9.03 5.62 10.03
N LEU A 65 -8.68 6.27 11.13
CA LEU A 65 -9.47 7.31 11.76
C LEU A 65 -9.18 8.63 11.05
N ASP A 66 -10.18 9.29 10.48
CA ASP A 66 -10.03 10.61 9.86
C ASP A 66 -10.63 11.67 10.79
N THR A 67 -9.78 12.56 11.33
CA THR A 67 -10.18 13.59 12.27
C THR A 67 -11.04 14.65 11.59
N LYS A 68 -11.83 15.38 12.38
CA LYS A 68 -12.60 16.49 11.83
C LYS A 68 -11.68 17.67 11.50
N GLY A 69 -10.77 17.96 12.43
CA GLY A 69 -9.79 19.04 12.30
C GLY A 69 -10.39 20.43 12.49
N PRO A 70 -9.52 21.46 12.39
CA PRO A 70 -9.90 22.85 12.55
C PRO A 70 -10.65 23.35 11.31
N GLU A 71 -11.90 23.78 11.49
CA GLU A 71 -12.73 24.37 10.43
C GLU A 71 -13.53 25.56 10.98
N ILE A 72 -13.74 26.56 10.13
CA ILE A 72 -14.65 27.67 10.41
C ILE A 72 -15.98 27.34 9.75
N ARG A 73 -17.08 27.60 10.46
CA ARG A 73 -18.43 27.49 9.91
C ARG A 73 -19.23 28.74 10.18
N ILE A 74 -20.24 28.96 9.35
CA ILE A 74 -21.31 29.90 9.68
C ILE A 74 -22.29 29.28 10.69
N GLY A 75 -23.10 30.13 11.34
CA GLY A 75 -24.17 29.75 12.24
C GLY A 75 -25.39 29.19 11.51
N THR A 76 -26.57 29.44 12.08
CA THR A 76 -27.86 29.01 11.54
C THR A 76 -28.66 30.21 11.05
N PHE A 77 -29.54 30.00 10.07
CA PHE A 77 -30.47 31.00 9.57
C PHE A 77 -31.86 30.81 10.17
N LYS A 78 -32.62 31.90 10.34
CA LYS A 78 -34.01 31.87 10.85
C LYS A 78 -34.92 30.93 10.04
N THR A 79 -34.68 30.84 8.74
CA THR A 79 -35.41 30.02 7.77
C THR A 79 -34.67 28.72 7.41
N GLY A 80 -33.52 28.46 8.03
CA GLY A 80 -32.59 27.35 7.73
C GLY A 80 -31.78 27.50 6.44
N ARG A 81 -32.15 28.44 5.57
CA ARG A 81 -31.42 28.82 4.35
C ARG A 81 -31.84 30.18 3.82
N ILE A 82 -30.94 30.81 3.07
CA ILE A 82 -31.14 32.05 2.34
C ILE A 82 -30.58 31.92 0.91
N GLU A 83 -30.92 32.87 0.04
CA GLU A 83 -30.33 33.00 -1.28
C GLU A 83 -29.60 34.34 -1.36
N LEU A 84 -28.32 34.30 -1.74
CA LEU A 84 -27.47 35.47 -1.95
C LEU A 84 -27.29 35.70 -3.44
N HIS A 85 -27.38 36.96 -3.90
CA HIS A 85 -27.17 37.34 -5.30
C HIS A 85 -25.83 38.06 -5.48
N GLU A 86 -25.27 37.97 -6.69
CA GLU A 86 -24.09 38.75 -7.05
C GLU A 86 -24.33 40.25 -6.85
N GLY A 87 -23.39 40.92 -6.18
CA GLY A 87 -23.46 42.33 -5.84
C GLY A 87 -24.07 42.65 -4.48
N ASP A 88 -24.73 41.67 -3.83
CA ASP A 88 -25.29 41.85 -2.49
C ASP A 88 -24.21 42.19 -1.47
N THR A 89 -24.59 42.94 -0.43
CA THR A 89 -23.75 43.20 0.74
C THR A 89 -24.19 42.29 1.87
N PHE A 90 -23.27 41.50 2.40
CA PHE A 90 -23.58 40.52 3.43
C PHE A 90 -22.44 40.44 4.45
N THR A 91 -22.80 40.27 5.72
CA THR A 91 -21.86 40.42 6.85
C THR A 91 -21.68 39.11 7.61
N LEU A 92 -20.43 38.69 7.77
CA LEU A 92 -20.06 37.65 8.73
C LEU A 92 -19.77 38.31 10.07
N THR A 93 -20.39 37.82 11.15
CA THR A 93 -20.25 38.42 12.49
C THR A 93 -19.80 37.40 13.53
N THR A 94 -18.91 37.81 14.44
CA THR A 94 -18.47 36.99 15.58
C THR A 94 -19.51 36.96 16.71
N ARG A 95 -20.55 37.82 16.62
CA ARG A 95 -21.69 37.88 17.54
C ARG A 95 -22.61 36.67 17.32
N GLU A 96 -23.11 36.10 18.41
CA GLU A 96 -24.08 34.99 18.36
C GLU A 96 -25.47 35.51 17.95
N VAL A 97 -25.76 35.44 16.65
CA VAL A 97 -27.03 35.81 16.05
C VAL A 97 -27.47 34.75 15.04
N GLU A 98 -28.78 34.52 14.94
CA GLU A 98 -29.35 33.77 13.82
C GLU A 98 -29.29 34.63 12.57
N GLY A 99 -28.75 34.05 11.50
CA GLY A 99 -28.59 34.74 10.23
C GLY A 99 -29.90 35.02 9.51
N ASP A 100 -29.83 36.02 8.64
CA ASP A 100 -30.85 36.42 7.68
C ASP A 100 -30.17 36.85 6.37
N GLU A 101 -30.87 37.51 5.46
CA GLU A 101 -30.35 37.92 4.15
C GLU A 101 -29.21 38.96 4.23
N THR A 102 -28.92 39.51 5.41
CA THR A 102 -27.93 40.59 5.59
C THR A 102 -26.72 40.20 6.42
N CYS A 103 -26.87 39.24 7.35
CA CYS A 103 -25.77 38.77 8.17
C CYS A 103 -25.92 37.32 8.62
N VAL A 104 -24.80 36.71 9.00
CA VAL A 104 -24.78 35.42 9.71
C VAL A 104 -23.61 35.38 10.69
N SER A 105 -23.81 34.68 11.81
CA SER A 105 -22.74 34.40 12.76
C SER A 105 -21.69 33.46 12.17
N GLU A 106 -20.45 33.54 12.65
CA GLU A 106 -19.39 32.60 12.33
C GLU A 106 -18.78 32.02 13.63
N THR A 107 -18.18 30.82 13.55
CA THR A 107 -17.79 30.06 14.75
C THR A 107 -16.44 30.46 15.35
N PHE A 108 -15.60 31.17 14.60
CA PHE A 108 -14.24 31.55 14.96
C PHE A 108 -14.11 33.06 15.21
N LYS A 109 -14.30 33.43 16.47
CA LYS A 109 -14.33 34.83 16.94
C LYS A 109 -13.13 35.70 16.57
N ASN A 110 -11.98 35.09 16.21
CA ASN A 110 -10.77 35.82 15.82
C ASN A 110 -10.62 35.99 14.29
N LEU A 111 -11.60 35.55 13.50
CA LEU A 111 -11.54 35.67 12.04
C LEU A 111 -11.35 37.12 11.55
N PRO A 112 -12.01 38.15 12.11
CA PRO A 112 -11.78 39.53 11.67
C PRO A 112 -10.32 39.98 11.81
N GLN A 113 -9.59 39.45 12.79
CA GLN A 113 -8.19 39.80 13.05
C GLN A 113 -7.20 39.11 12.10
N ASP A 114 -7.60 37.99 11.51
CA ASP A 114 -6.77 37.20 10.59
C ASP A 114 -6.92 37.65 9.12
N LEU A 115 -7.87 38.53 8.83
CA LEU A 115 -8.18 38.98 7.47
C LEU A 115 -7.79 40.44 7.21
N ALA A 116 -7.68 40.77 5.94
CA ALA A 116 -7.47 42.13 5.46
C ALA A 116 -8.55 42.54 4.45
N GLN A 117 -8.75 43.84 4.28
CA GLN A 117 -9.61 44.37 3.24
C GLN A 117 -9.18 43.84 1.86
N GLY A 118 -10.15 43.45 1.04
CA GLY A 118 -9.93 42.83 -0.26
C GLY A 118 -9.72 41.31 -0.23
N ALA A 119 -9.65 40.68 0.95
CA ALA A 119 -9.60 39.23 1.09
C ALA A 119 -10.81 38.56 0.42
N ILE A 120 -10.59 37.35 -0.12
CA ILE A 120 -11.66 36.51 -0.64
C ILE A 120 -12.11 35.54 0.46
N ILE A 121 -13.42 35.42 0.63
CA ILE A 121 -14.06 34.46 1.51
C ILE A 121 -14.91 33.53 0.64
N LEU A 122 -14.70 32.24 0.83
CA LEU A 122 -15.43 31.18 0.17
C LEU A 122 -16.31 30.48 1.19
N ILE A 123 -17.58 30.25 0.85
CA ILE A 123 -18.54 29.55 1.72
C ILE A 123 -19.16 28.39 0.96
N ASP A 124 -19.40 27.29 1.68
CA ASP A 124 -19.97 26.04 1.13
C ASP A 124 -19.11 25.46 0.00
N ASP A 125 -17.87 25.13 0.33
CA ASP A 125 -16.86 24.56 -0.57
C ASP A 125 -16.61 25.41 -1.83
N GLY A 126 -16.70 26.74 -1.68
CA GLY A 126 -16.50 27.71 -2.75
C GLY A 126 -17.72 27.98 -3.62
N LEU A 127 -18.91 27.46 -3.25
CA LEU A 127 -20.15 27.78 -3.95
C LEU A 127 -20.44 29.29 -3.90
N ILE A 128 -20.30 29.90 -2.73
CA ILE A 128 -20.46 31.35 -2.54
C ILE A 128 -19.07 31.97 -2.45
N GLU A 129 -18.83 32.99 -3.26
CA GLU A 129 -17.59 33.78 -3.24
C GLU A 129 -17.90 35.22 -2.85
N MET A 130 -17.13 35.74 -1.91
CA MET A 130 -17.32 37.09 -1.39
C MET A 130 -15.98 37.82 -1.24
N GLN A 131 -15.98 39.12 -1.45
CA GLN A 131 -14.82 39.98 -1.23
C GLN A 131 -15.04 40.87 -0.01
N VAL A 132 -14.08 40.87 0.91
CA VAL A 132 -14.12 41.69 2.11
C VAL A 132 -14.00 43.18 1.74
N MET A 133 -15.02 43.95 2.11
CA MET A 133 -15.10 45.39 1.85
C MET A 133 -14.62 46.21 3.04
N CYS A 134 -15.04 45.84 4.26
CA CYS A 134 -14.58 46.46 5.49
C CYS A 134 -14.61 45.45 6.65
N ILE A 135 -13.71 45.66 7.61
CA ILE A 135 -13.56 44.83 8.80
C ILE A 135 -13.66 45.72 10.03
N THR A 136 -14.40 45.27 11.03
CA THR A 136 -14.42 45.81 12.38
C THR A 136 -13.98 44.73 13.37
N ASP A 137 -13.99 45.02 14.68
CA ASP A 137 -13.62 44.04 15.70
C ASP A 137 -14.51 42.78 15.70
N THR A 138 -15.75 42.89 15.24
CA THR A 138 -16.74 41.80 15.29
C THR A 138 -17.45 41.50 13.97
N GLU A 139 -17.26 42.31 12.94
CA GLU A 139 -17.98 42.20 11.67
C GLU A 139 -17.05 42.29 10.47
N ILE A 140 -17.30 41.41 9.49
CA ILE A 140 -16.64 41.39 8.19
C ILE A 140 -17.72 41.60 7.14
N THR A 141 -17.84 42.84 6.66
CA THR A 141 -18.81 43.17 5.61
C THR A 141 -18.20 42.85 4.26
N CYS A 142 -18.89 42.03 3.48
CA CYS A 142 -18.42 41.55 2.20
C CYS A 142 -19.38 41.92 1.08
N LYS A 143 -18.84 42.02 -0.13
CA LYS A 143 -19.61 42.06 -1.38
C LYS A 143 -19.64 40.66 -1.98
N VAL A 144 -20.82 40.14 -2.28
CA VAL A 144 -20.98 38.84 -2.95
C VAL A 144 -20.50 38.98 -4.40
N LEU A 145 -19.55 38.13 -4.79
CA LEU A 145 -19.04 38.01 -6.16
C LEU A 145 -19.74 36.88 -6.91
N ASN A 146 -19.96 35.75 -6.23
CA ASN A 146 -20.75 34.64 -6.76
C ASN A 146 -21.80 34.24 -5.72
N GLY A 147 -23.07 34.34 -6.11
CA GLY A 147 -24.22 34.05 -5.26
C GLY A 147 -24.67 32.59 -5.32
N GLY A 148 -25.72 32.28 -4.57
CA GLY A 148 -26.32 30.95 -4.50
C GLY A 148 -27.09 30.71 -3.21
N MET A 149 -27.58 29.49 -3.05
CA MET A 149 -28.26 29.05 -1.84
C MET A 149 -27.27 28.77 -0.73
N LEU A 150 -27.43 29.45 0.41
CA LEU A 150 -26.62 29.26 1.60
C LEU A 150 -27.49 28.72 2.74
N SER A 151 -27.06 27.64 3.37
CA SER A 151 -27.79 26.99 4.47
C SER A 151 -26.96 26.91 5.74
N ASP A 152 -27.53 26.34 6.80
CA ASP A 152 -26.89 26.27 8.12
C ASP A 152 -25.53 25.57 8.11
N ARG A 153 -24.61 26.08 8.93
CA ARG A 153 -23.35 25.39 9.31
C ARG A 153 -22.45 25.01 8.14
N LYS A 154 -22.48 25.79 7.05
CA LYS A 154 -21.55 25.65 5.93
C LYS A 154 -20.15 26.11 6.30
N GLY A 155 -19.15 25.46 5.68
CA GLY A 155 -17.74 25.77 5.89
C GLY A 155 -17.40 27.14 5.32
N VAL A 156 -16.43 27.80 5.96
CA VAL A 156 -15.86 29.09 5.54
C VAL A 156 -14.37 28.88 5.30
N ASN A 157 -13.90 29.25 4.12
CA ASN A 157 -12.50 29.19 3.70
C ASN A 157 -12.01 30.58 3.32
N VAL A 158 -10.74 30.86 3.62
CA VAL A 158 -10.14 32.20 3.39
C VAL A 158 -8.81 32.06 2.65
N PRO A 159 -8.86 31.85 1.31
CA PRO A 159 -7.66 31.60 0.52
C PRO A 159 -6.60 32.70 0.67
N GLY A 160 -5.35 32.27 0.88
CA GLY A 160 -4.20 33.18 0.99
C GLY A 160 -3.97 33.79 2.37
N PHE A 161 -4.81 33.47 3.36
CA PHE A 161 -4.65 33.91 4.74
C PHE A 161 -4.38 32.74 5.68
N SER A 162 -3.49 32.93 6.66
CA SER A 162 -3.24 31.95 7.72
C SER A 162 -4.21 32.21 8.87
N VAL A 163 -5.10 31.26 9.12
CA VAL A 163 -6.07 31.33 10.22
C VAL A 163 -5.40 30.90 11.53
N SER A 164 -5.54 31.69 12.60
CA SER A 164 -4.98 31.42 13.93
C SER A 164 -5.75 30.37 14.76
N LEU A 165 -6.53 29.51 14.09
CA LEU A 165 -7.34 28.47 14.74
C LEU A 165 -6.45 27.42 15.42
N PRO A 166 -6.75 27.04 16.68
CA PRO A 166 -6.09 25.92 17.34
C PRO A 166 -6.23 24.64 16.51
N TYR A 167 -5.13 23.91 16.31
CA TYR A 167 -5.13 22.75 15.42
C TYR A 167 -5.99 21.59 15.95
N ILE A 168 -5.92 21.33 17.26
CA ILE A 168 -6.65 20.21 17.88
C ILE A 168 -7.80 20.74 18.72
N SER A 169 -9.03 20.42 18.32
CA SER A 169 -10.22 20.68 19.14
C SER A 169 -10.38 19.66 20.27
N GLU A 170 -11.21 19.97 21.27
CA GLU A 170 -11.57 19.00 22.33
C GLU A 170 -12.17 17.72 21.73
N LYS A 171 -12.96 17.86 20.66
CA LYS A 171 -13.52 16.73 19.93
C LYS A 171 -12.43 15.91 19.24
N ASP A 172 -11.48 16.54 18.54
CA ASP A 172 -10.39 15.80 17.90
C ASP A 172 -9.54 15.06 18.93
N ARG A 173 -9.26 15.68 20.09
CA ARG A 173 -8.57 15.00 21.19
C ARG A 173 -9.36 13.77 21.67
N ALA A 174 -10.67 13.89 21.89
CA ALA A 174 -11.51 12.77 22.28
C ALA A 174 -11.55 11.67 21.21
N ASP A 175 -11.61 12.04 19.93
CA ASP A 175 -11.60 11.11 18.80
C ASP A 175 -10.26 10.36 18.68
N ILE A 176 -9.13 11.05 18.88
CA ILE A 176 -7.78 10.44 18.91
C ILE A 176 -7.66 9.45 20.06
N VAL A 177 -8.09 9.82 21.27
CA VAL A 177 -8.08 8.93 22.45
C VAL A 177 -8.94 7.71 22.22
N PHE A 178 -10.14 7.88 21.66
CA PHE A 178 -10.99 6.77 21.23
C PHE A 178 -10.25 5.85 20.23
N GLY A 179 -9.52 6.40 19.27
CA GLY A 179 -8.69 5.64 18.34
C GLY A 179 -7.62 4.80 19.05
N ILE A 180 -6.93 5.36 20.03
CA ILE A 180 -5.93 4.67 20.86
C ILE A 180 -6.56 3.48 21.58
N GLU A 181 -7.68 3.71 22.28
CA GLU A 181 -8.38 2.68 23.07
C GLU A 181 -8.91 1.52 22.21
N ASN A 182 -9.16 1.78 20.92
CA ASN A 182 -9.74 0.80 20.00
C ASN A 182 -8.73 0.21 19.00
N ASP A 183 -7.44 0.47 19.19
CA ASP A 183 -6.35 -0.10 18.38
C ASP A 183 -6.60 0.13 16.87
N VAL A 184 -6.81 1.40 16.50
CA VAL A 184 -6.78 1.82 15.09
C VAL A 184 -5.35 1.80 14.56
N ASP A 185 -5.18 1.77 13.24
CA ASP A 185 -3.86 1.64 12.63
C ASP A 185 -3.29 3.00 12.21
N PHE A 186 -4.16 3.89 11.74
CA PHE A 186 -3.82 5.21 11.23
C PHE A 186 -4.74 6.30 11.77
N ILE A 187 -4.18 7.50 11.92
CA ILE A 187 -4.92 8.76 12.07
C ILE A 187 -4.62 9.61 10.83
N ALA A 188 -5.64 10.00 10.08
CA ALA A 188 -5.56 11.03 9.06
C ALA A 188 -5.90 12.38 9.71
N ALA A 189 -4.93 13.28 9.70
CA ALA A 189 -4.95 14.55 10.40
C ALA A 189 -5.44 15.64 9.44
N SER A 190 -6.69 16.07 9.58
CA SER A 190 -7.33 17.09 8.74
C SER A 190 -6.67 18.45 8.87
N PHE A 191 -6.70 19.23 7.79
CA PHE A 191 -6.20 20.60 7.66
C PHE A 191 -4.78 20.81 8.19
N THR A 192 -3.87 19.84 8.00
CA THR A 192 -2.48 20.00 8.43
C THR A 192 -1.78 21.11 7.65
N ARG A 193 -1.25 22.10 8.37
CA ARG A 193 -0.55 23.28 7.82
C ARG A 193 0.94 23.27 8.13
N SER A 194 1.35 22.68 9.25
CA SER A 194 2.72 22.75 9.76
C SER A 194 3.20 21.43 10.36
N GLU A 195 4.49 21.34 10.66
CA GLU A 195 5.03 20.20 11.42
C GLU A 195 4.49 20.15 12.86
N GLN A 196 4.21 21.31 13.47
CA GLN A 196 3.72 21.39 14.84
C GLN A 196 2.37 20.70 15.00
N ASP A 197 1.47 20.86 14.02
CA ASP A 197 0.16 20.20 13.96
C ASP A 197 0.29 18.67 14.13
N ILE A 198 1.29 18.07 13.49
CA ILE A 198 1.56 16.63 13.59
C ILE A 198 2.22 16.28 14.93
N LEU A 199 3.09 17.15 15.45
CA LEU A 199 3.71 16.98 16.76
C LEU A 199 2.67 17.05 17.89
N ASP A 200 1.64 17.87 17.76
CA ASP A 200 0.55 17.98 18.75
C ASP A 200 -0.24 16.67 18.85
N ILE A 201 -0.54 16.02 17.70
CA ILE A 201 -1.18 14.69 17.69
C ILE A 201 -0.24 13.66 18.33
N LYS A 202 1.06 13.71 18.02
CA LYS A 202 2.04 12.80 18.64
C LYS A 202 2.14 13.02 20.15
N HIS A 203 2.00 14.25 20.64
CA HIS A 203 2.00 14.54 22.06
C HIS A 203 0.84 13.81 22.76
N ILE A 204 -0.36 13.85 22.19
CA ILE A 204 -1.52 13.10 22.68
C ILE A 204 -1.24 11.59 22.66
N LEU A 205 -0.67 11.05 21.57
CA LEU A 205 -0.31 9.63 21.52
C LEU A 205 0.71 9.26 22.62
N ASP A 206 1.66 10.13 22.89
CA ASP A 206 2.72 9.95 23.88
C ASP A 206 2.20 10.00 25.33
N GLU A 207 1.23 10.86 25.64
CA GLU A 207 0.52 10.89 26.93
C GLU A 207 -0.08 9.53 27.28
N TYR A 208 -0.58 8.81 26.27
CA TYR A 208 -1.16 7.47 26.41
C TYR A 208 -0.17 6.34 26.12
N LYS A 209 1.12 6.65 25.98
CA LYS A 209 2.21 5.70 25.65
C LYS A 209 1.95 4.90 24.37
N CYS A 210 1.15 5.44 23.46
CA CYS A 210 0.86 4.84 22.17
C CYS A 210 1.93 5.23 21.16
N LYS A 211 2.78 4.27 20.76
CA LYS A 211 3.84 4.50 19.77
C LYS A 211 3.57 3.82 18.42
N SER A 212 2.48 3.07 18.32
CA SER A 212 2.21 2.19 17.18
C SER A 212 1.40 2.86 16.08
N ILE A 213 0.39 3.69 16.42
CA ILE A 213 -0.47 4.40 15.46
C ILE A 213 0.38 5.29 14.54
N LYS A 214 0.02 5.30 13.26
CA LYS A 214 0.71 6.10 12.23
C LYS A 214 -0.12 7.32 11.85
N ILE A 215 0.55 8.45 11.60
CA ILE A 215 -0.13 9.71 11.28
C ILE A 215 0.03 10.03 9.79
N ILE A 216 -1.10 10.25 9.12
CA ILE A 216 -1.20 10.69 7.74
C ILE A 216 -1.62 12.16 7.74
N ALA A 217 -0.74 13.08 7.33
CA ALA A 217 -1.09 14.50 7.24
C ALA A 217 -1.99 14.75 6.01
N LYS A 218 -3.16 15.36 6.19
CA LYS A 218 -4.02 15.73 5.06
C LYS A 218 -3.61 17.13 4.58
N ILE A 219 -3.17 17.19 3.32
CA ILE A 219 -2.71 18.43 2.69
C ILE A 219 -3.88 19.00 1.88
N GLU A 220 -4.44 20.09 2.40
CA GLU A 220 -5.75 20.64 1.99
C GLU A 220 -5.70 22.13 1.67
N ASN A 221 -4.60 22.82 1.97
CA ASN A 221 -4.47 24.26 1.75
C ASN A 221 -3.06 24.66 1.30
N ALA A 222 -2.92 25.94 0.91
CA ALA A 222 -1.67 26.50 0.42
C ALA A 222 -0.52 26.42 1.44
N GLU A 223 -0.82 26.58 2.74
CA GLU A 223 0.18 26.52 3.81
C GLU A 223 0.76 25.11 3.98
N GLY A 224 -0.10 24.09 4.02
CA GLY A 224 0.33 22.69 4.05
C GLY A 224 1.14 22.28 2.80
N VAL A 225 0.79 22.82 1.63
CA VAL A 225 1.56 22.62 0.40
C VAL A 225 2.94 23.27 0.49
N LYS A 226 3.03 24.49 1.03
CA LYS A 226 4.29 25.22 1.22
C LYS A 226 5.22 24.51 2.22
N ASN A 227 4.66 24.00 3.31
CA ASN A 227 5.38 23.39 4.42
C ASN A 227 5.54 21.86 4.28
N ILE A 228 5.28 21.31 3.09
CA ILE A 228 5.20 19.85 2.88
C ILE A 228 6.46 19.10 3.32
N ASP A 229 7.65 19.66 3.15
CA ASP A 229 8.90 18.97 3.50
C ASP A 229 9.05 18.80 5.02
N ASP A 230 8.68 19.82 5.80
CA ASP A 230 8.70 19.77 7.27
C ASP A 230 7.61 18.83 7.79
N ILE A 231 6.39 18.89 7.22
CA ILE A 231 5.29 17.97 7.54
C ILE A 231 5.68 16.51 7.26
N LEU A 232 6.31 16.24 6.11
CA LEU A 232 6.74 14.89 5.72
C LEU A 232 7.81 14.30 6.65
N ARG A 233 8.67 15.15 7.20
CA ARG A 233 9.72 14.73 8.15
C ARG A 233 9.12 14.13 9.42
N VAL A 234 8.02 14.70 9.90
CA VAL A 234 7.37 14.28 11.16
C VAL A 234 6.15 13.39 10.97
N SER A 235 5.56 13.27 9.78
CA SER A 235 4.44 12.35 9.51
C SER A 235 4.88 10.96 9.06
N ASP A 236 3.98 9.98 9.07
CA ASP A 236 4.21 8.64 8.49
C ASP A 236 3.76 8.54 7.02
N GLY A 237 3.00 9.53 6.57
CA GLY A 237 2.50 9.67 5.21
C GLY A 237 1.67 10.94 5.04
N ILE A 238 1.18 11.14 3.84
CA ILE A 238 0.29 12.25 3.50
C ILE A 238 -0.95 11.77 2.75
N MET A 239 -1.99 12.57 2.79
CA MET A 239 -3.18 12.44 1.95
C MET A 239 -3.33 13.73 1.14
N VAL A 240 -3.37 13.60 -0.19
CA VAL A 240 -3.65 14.69 -1.11
C VAL A 240 -5.16 14.75 -1.28
N ALA A 241 -5.81 15.63 -0.53
CA ALA A 241 -7.26 15.82 -0.51
C ALA A 241 -7.63 16.95 -1.47
N ARG A 242 -8.01 16.55 -2.69
CA ARG A 242 -8.10 17.44 -3.87
C ARG A 242 -9.33 18.32 -3.87
N GLY A 243 -10.43 17.84 -3.29
CA GLY A 243 -11.65 18.61 -3.08
C GLY A 243 -11.35 19.82 -2.21
N ASP A 244 -10.89 19.60 -0.98
CA ASP A 244 -10.56 20.68 -0.04
C ASP A 244 -9.44 21.59 -0.59
N MET A 245 -8.40 21.01 -1.20
CA MET A 245 -7.33 21.78 -1.84
C MET A 245 -7.82 22.66 -3.00
N GLY A 246 -8.79 22.20 -3.77
CA GLY A 246 -9.37 22.95 -4.89
C GLY A 246 -10.27 24.10 -4.45
N VAL A 247 -10.66 24.17 -3.17
CA VAL A 247 -11.36 25.33 -2.60
C VAL A 247 -10.34 26.44 -2.31
N GLU A 248 -9.18 26.11 -1.73
CA GLU A 248 -8.22 27.14 -1.30
C GLU A 248 -7.13 27.49 -2.32
N ILE A 249 -6.90 26.64 -3.30
CA ILE A 249 -5.86 26.80 -4.32
C ILE A 249 -6.53 26.79 -5.69
N PRO A 250 -6.12 27.66 -6.64
CA PRO A 250 -6.63 27.64 -8.00
C PRO A 250 -6.65 26.22 -8.58
N LEU A 251 -7.79 25.84 -9.16
CA LEU A 251 -8.07 24.47 -9.60
C LEU A 251 -7.07 23.97 -10.66
N GLU A 252 -6.49 24.88 -11.45
CA GLU A 252 -5.51 24.58 -12.48
C GLU A 252 -4.13 24.21 -11.92
N GLU A 253 -3.83 24.60 -10.68
CA GLU A 253 -2.58 24.27 -9.98
C GLU A 253 -2.65 22.89 -9.31
N VAL A 254 -3.84 22.45 -8.90
CA VAL A 254 -4.05 21.20 -8.14
C VAL A 254 -3.41 19.97 -8.81
N PRO A 255 -3.54 19.73 -10.13
CA PRO A 255 -2.88 18.58 -10.78
C PRO A 255 -1.36 18.60 -10.69
N VAL A 256 -0.74 19.79 -10.75
CA VAL A 256 0.72 19.95 -10.63
C VAL A 256 1.15 19.68 -9.19
N LEU A 257 0.41 20.21 -8.23
CA LEU A 257 0.65 20.01 -6.81
C LEU A 257 0.53 18.54 -6.42
N GLN A 258 -0.53 17.84 -6.87
CA GLN A 258 -0.70 16.40 -6.65
C GLN A 258 0.57 15.62 -7.05
N LYS A 259 1.06 15.83 -8.27
CA LYS A 259 2.26 15.14 -8.78
C LYS A 259 3.48 15.41 -7.92
N ARG A 260 3.67 16.67 -7.50
CA ARG A 260 4.80 17.10 -6.66
C ARG A 260 4.72 16.47 -5.26
N LEU A 261 3.55 16.52 -4.63
CA LEU A 261 3.30 15.98 -3.29
C LEU A 261 3.50 14.45 -3.26
N ILE A 262 2.93 13.74 -4.24
CA ILE A 262 3.12 12.29 -4.40
C ILE A 262 4.61 11.97 -4.49
N ARG A 263 5.35 12.62 -5.41
CA ARG A 263 6.78 12.38 -5.62
C ARG A 263 7.61 12.60 -4.35
N LYS A 264 7.37 13.69 -3.61
CA LYS A 264 8.05 13.98 -2.34
C LYS A 264 7.78 12.88 -1.31
N ALA A 265 6.53 12.50 -1.12
CA ALA A 265 6.13 11.55 -0.08
C ALA A 265 6.69 10.15 -0.33
N TYR A 266 6.46 9.56 -1.52
CA TYR A 266 6.97 8.22 -1.76
C TYR A 266 8.50 8.23 -1.94
N GLY A 267 9.13 9.31 -2.41
CA GLY A 267 10.59 9.45 -2.42
C GLY A 267 11.20 9.39 -1.02
N ALA A 268 10.52 9.95 -0.02
CA ALA A 268 10.86 9.81 1.40
C ALA A 268 10.51 8.42 1.99
N GLY A 269 9.99 7.50 1.18
CA GLY A 269 9.52 6.18 1.59
C GLY A 269 8.32 6.24 2.55
N LYS A 270 7.53 7.30 2.45
CA LYS A 270 6.29 7.51 3.22
C LYS A 270 5.08 7.06 2.40
N ILE A 271 3.95 6.86 3.08
CA ILE A 271 2.70 6.52 2.42
C ILE A 271 2.10 7.79 1.81
N VAL A 272 1.53 7.69 0.60
CA VAL A 272 0.75 8.78 0.01
C VAL A 272 -0.58 8.27 -0.49
N ILE A 273 -1.65 8.97 -0.13
CA ILE A 273 -3.02 8.68 -0.49
C ILE A 273 -3.51 9.77 -1.44
N THR A 274 -4.14 9.38 -2.55
CA THR A 274 -4.90 10.31 -3.40
C THR A 274 -6.37 10.18 -3.06
N ALA A 275 -7.00 11.29 -2.65
CA ALA A 275 -8.32 11.31 -2.05
C ALA A 275 -9.27 12.31 -2.74
N THR A 276 -10.58 12.08 -2.51
CA THR A 276 -11.74 12.88 -2.98
C THR A 276 -11.91 12.90 -4.50
N GLN A 277 -13.13 13.08 -5.01
CA GLN A 277 -13.43 13.20 -6.45
C GLN A 277 -12.87 12.06 -7.32
N MET A 278 -12.89 10.81 -6.83
CA MET A 278 -12.32 9.68 -7.56
C MET A 278 -13.35 9.01 -8.46
N LEU A 279 -14.44 8.47 -7.89
CA LEU A 279 -15.55 7.85 -8.62
C LEU A 279 -16.89 8.49 -8.22
N GLU A 280 -16.90 9.80 -7.95
CA GLU A 280 -18.03 10.55 -7.38
C GLU A 280 -19.36 10.26 -8.10
N SER A 281 -19.36 10.21 -9.43
CA SER A 281 -20.53 9.91 -10.24
C SER A 281 -21.17 8.55 -9.92
N MET A 282 -20.38 7.61 -9.38
CA MET A 282 -20.85 6.29 -8.98
C MET A 282 -21.64 6.28 -7.66
N MET A 283 -21.73 7.39 -6.94
CA MET A 283 -22.73 7.54 -5.87
C MET A 283 -24.15 7.34 -6.40
N HIS A 284 -24.39 7.71 -7.66
CA HIS A 284 -25.70 7.63 -8.29
C HIS A 284 -25.74 6.71 -9.51
N ASN A 285 -24.60 6.41 -10.13
CA ASN A 285 -24.50 5.63 -11.35
C ASN A 285 -23.73 4.31 -11.14
N PRO A 286 -24.09 3.23 -11.85
CA PRO A 286 -23.36 1.96 -11.73
C PRO A 286 -22.01 1.94 -12.46
N ARG A 287 -21.65 2.99 -13.19
CA ARG A 287 -20.40 3.11 -13.94
C ARG A 287 -19.86 4.54 -13.85
N PRO A 288 -18.53 4.72 -13.80
CA PRO A 288 -17.95 6.05 -13.76
C PRO A 288 -17.86 6.67 -15.15
N THR A 289 -17.54 7.95 -15.16
CA THR A 289 -17.15 8.69 -16.34
C THR A 289 -15.76 8.27 -16.83
N ARG A 290 -15.45 8.64 -18.09
CA ARG A 290 -14.10 8.47 -18.65
C ARG A 290 -13.09 9.39 -17.97
N ALA A 291 -13.53 10.57 -17.54
CA ALA A 291 -12.70 11.54 -16.83
C ALA A 291 -12.21 10.98 -15.48
N GLU A 292 -13.12 10.48 -14.65
CA GLU A 292 -12.80 9.82 -13.37
C GLU A 292 -11.86 8.62 -13.55
N THR A 293 -12.12 7.79 -14.57
CA THR A 293 -11.23 6.65 -14.87
C THR A 293 -9.81 7.11 -15.22
N THR A 294 -9.70 8.19 -16.01
CA THR A 294 -8.41 8.77 -16.42
C THR A 294 -7.69 9.41 -15.24
N ASP A 295 -8.43 10.08 -14.37
CA ASP A 295 -7.90 10.72 -13.17
C ASP A 295 -7.29 9.70 -12.19
N ILE A 296 -8.01 8.62 -11.89
CA ILE A 296 -7.50 7.51 -11.07
C ILE A 296 -6.26 6.88 -11.70
N ALA A 297 -6.27 6.65 -13.00
CA ALA A 297 -5.11 6.10 -13.70
C ALA A 297 -3.89 7.03 -13.58
N ASN A 298 -4.08 8.35 -13.70
CA ASN A 298 -3.02 9.34 -13.52
C ASN A 298 -2.46 9.35 -12.09
N ALA A 299 -3.31 9.27 -11.06
CA ALA A 299 -2.85 9.16 -9.68
C ALA A 299 -1.93 7.93 -9.46
N ILE A 300 -2.25 6.81 -10.12
CA ILE A 300 -1.42 5.59 -10.10
C ILE A 300 -0.12 5.80 -10.89
N TYR A 301 -0.17 6.42 -12.07
CA TYR A 301 1.03 6.76 -12.83
C TYR A 301 1.96 7.70 -12.08
N ASP A 302 1.40 8.61 -11.27
CA ASP A 302 2.17 9.52 -10.41
C ASP A 302 2.87 8.81 -9.25
N GLY A 303 2.44 7.59 -8.93
CA GLY A 303 3.08 6.72 -7.93
C GLY A 303 2.37 6.68 -6.59
N THR A 304 1.09 7.03 -6.52
CA THR A 304 0.31 7.00 -5.27
C THR A 304 0.35 5.62 -4.60
N SER A 305 0.42 5.57 -3.27
CA SER A 305 0.41 4.29 -2.54
C SER A 305 -1.00 3.72 -2.44
N ALA A 306 -1.98 4.60 -2.26
CA ALA A 306 -3.38 4.23 -2.15
C ALA A 306 -4.32 5.26 -2.79
N ILE A 307 -5.48 4.78 -3.22
CA ILE A 307 -6.58 5.57 -3.77
C ILE A 307 -7.80 5.41 -2.86
N MET A 308 -8.51 6.51 -2.61
CA MET A 308 -9.57 6.56 -1.60
C MET A 308 -10.95 6.85 -2.17
N LEU A 309 -11.94 6.05 -1.74
CA LEU A 309 -13.37 6.27 -1.95
C LEU A 309 -13.97 6.94 -0.71
N SER A 310 -14.71 8.02 -0.94
CA SER A 310 -15.38 8.86 0.06
C SER A 310 -16.88 8.56 0.10
N GLY A 311 -17.71 9.43 -0.48
CA GLY A 311 -19.16 9.27 -0.52
C GLY A 311 -19.59 8.03 -1.30
N GLU A 312 -18.78 7.59 -2.27
CA GLU A 312 -19.05 6.45 -3.15
C GLU A 312 -19.32 5.15 -2.37
N THR A 313 -18.59 4.92 -1.29
CA THR A 313 -18.77 3.74 -0.43
C THR A 313 -19.54 4.05 0.85
N ALA A 314 -19.50 5.30 1.32
CA ALA A 314 -20.15 5.66 2.57
C ALA A 314 -21.66 5.83 2.41
N ALA A 315 -22.12 6.52 1.37
CA ALA A 315 -23.53 6.88 1.17
C ALA A 315 -24.03 6.64 -0.27
N GLY A 316 -23.16 6.18 -1.17
CA GLY A 316 -23.50 5.88 -2.57
C GLY A 316 -24.41 4.65 -2.71
N LYS A 317 -25.07 4.55 -3.87
CA LYS A 317 -25.96 3.42 -4.21
C LYS A 317 -25.21 2.13 -4.56
N TYR A 318 -23.93 2.23 -4.91
CA TYR A 318 -23.15 1.14 -5.52
C TYR A 318 -21.79 0.88 -4.83
N PRO A 319 -21.75 0.74 -3.49
CA PRO A 319 -20.48 0.71 -2.74
C PRO A 319 -19.55 -0.43 -3.17
N VAL A 320 -20.07 -1.63 -3.40
CA VAL A 320 -19.25 -2.79 -3.81
C VAL A 320 -18.75 -2.63 -5.24
N GLU A 321 -19.58 -2.13 -6.14
CA GLU A 321 -19.25 -1.91 -7.55
C GLU A 321 -18.21 -0.80 -7.71
N CYS A 322 -18.24 0.24 -6.87
CA CYS A 322 -17.18 1.26 -6.78
C CYS A 322 -15.83 0.62 -6.46
N VAL A 323 -15.76 -0.25 -5.44
CA VAL A 323 -14.51 -0.95 -5.08
C VAL A 323 -14.03 -1.85 -6.22
N LYS A 324 -14.93 -2.63 -6.83
CA LYS A 324 -14.59 -3.49 -7.98
C LYS A 324 -14.06 -2.69 -9.17
N THR A 325 -14.65 -1.53 -9.43
CA THR A 325 -14.26 -0.64 -10.52
C THR A 325 -12.89 -0.03 -10.25
N MET A 326 -12.70 0.51 -9.05
CA MET A 326 -11.42 1.05 -8.58
C MET A 326 -10.29 0.00 -8.67
N ALA A 327 -10.55 -1.25 -8.24
CA ALA A 327 -9.60 -2.35 -8.35
C ALA A 327 -9.27 -2.72 -9.80
N ARG A 328 -10.27 -2.70 -10.69
CA ARG A 328 -10.09 -3.00 -12.13
C ARG A 328 -9.24 -1.93 -12.82
N ILE A 329 -9.50 -0.66 -12.53
CA ILE A 329 -8.70 0.46 -13.05
C ILE A 329 -7.26 0.30 -12.59
N ALA A 330 -7.04 0.08 -11.29
CA ALA A 330 -5.69 -0.10 -10.74
C ALA A 330 -4.93 -1.26 -11.42
N LEU A 331 -5.54 -2.45 -11.50
CA LEU A 331 -4.93 -3.61 -12.14
C LEU A 331 -4.60 -3.38 -13.62
N ARG A 332 -5.45 -2.66 -14.37
CA ARG A 332 -5.19 -2.38 -15.80
C ARG A 332 -4.07 -1.36 -15.96
N THR A 333 -4.10 -0.29 -15.18
CA THR A 333 -3.10 0.78 -15.21
C THR A 333 -1.72 0.25 -14.80
N GLU A 334 -1.65 -0.53 -13.73
CA GLU A 334 -0.39 -1.10 -13.24
C GLU A 334 0.30 -2.02 -14.25
N LYS A 335 -0.46 -2.73 -15.10
CA LYS A 335 0.08 -3.59 -16.17
C LYS A 335 0.79 -2.81 -17.28
N ASP A 336 0.47 -1.53 -17.44
CA ASP A 336 1.02 -0.66 -18.49
C ASP A 336 2.32 0.03 -18.05
N ILE A 337 2.65 -0.04 -16.75
CA ILE A 337 3.80 0.66 -16.20
C ILE A 337 5.08 -0.16 -16.46
N ASN A 338 6.04 0.47 -17.14
CA ASN A 338 7.40 -0.05 -17.22
C ASN A 338 8.17 0.26 -15.91
N TYR A 339 7.97 -0.58 -14.89
CA TYR A 339 8.57 -0.42 -13.57
C TYR A 339 10.10 -0.50 -13.59
N GLU A 340 10.66 -1.39 -14.40
CA GLU A 340 12.10 -1.57 -14.48
C GLU A 340 12.78 -0.32 -15.05
N MET A 341 12.22 0.26 -16.12
CA MET A 341 12.71 1.52 -16.67
C MET A 341 12.56 2.66 -15.65
N ARG A 342 11.42 2.73 -14.94
CA ARG A 342 11.22 3.75 -13.89
C ARG A 342 12.23 3.62 -12.76
N PHE A 343 12.53 2.39 -12.34
CA PHE A 343 13.53 2.09 -11.33
C PHE A 343 14.94 2.50 -11.78
N LYS A 344 15.34 2.11 -13.00
CA LYS A 344 16.65 2.47 -13.59
C LYS A 344 16.84 3.98 -13.78
N LYS A 345 15.76 4.69 -14.17
CA LYS A 345 15.74 6.15 -14.33
C LYS A 345 15.60 6.91 -13.01
N ASN A 346 15.42 6.22 -11.89
CA ASN A 346 15.03 6.88 -10.66
C ASN A 346 16.19 7.68 -10.07
N ASP A 347 16.28 8.94 -10.49
CA ASP A 347 17.31 9.92 -10.10
C ASP A 347 16.98 10.59 -8.75
N MET A 348 16.28 9.86 -7.86
CA MET A 348 15.92 10.40 -6.55
C MET A 348 17.19 10.72 -5.79
N ALA A 349 17.34 11.99 -5.38
CA ALA A 349 18.33 12.42 -4.42
C ALA A 349 18.22 11.54 -3.17
N GLN A 350 19.10 10.54 -3.08
CA GLN A 350 18.96 9.50 -2.06
C GLN A 350 19.41 10.06 -0.72
N ILE A 351 18.52 9.98 0.28
CA ILE A 351 18.95 9.99 1.67
C ILE A 351 19.80 8.72 1.84
N SER A 352 21.12 8.89 1.85
CA SER A 352 22.08 7.80 1.93
C SER A 352 22.11 7.22 3.34
N ASP A 353 21.20 6.29 3.62
CA ASP A 353 21.25 5.44 4.81
C ASP A 353 21.40 3.96 4.41
N VAL A 354 21.88 3.13 5.35
CA VAL A 354 22.13 1.71 5.10
C VAL A 354 20.86 0.98 4.65
N THR A 355 19.71 1.31 5.24
CA THR A 355 18.44 0.69 4.88
C THR A 355 18.06 0.97 3.42
N ASN A 356 18.27 2.19 2.96
CA ASN A 356 18.00 2.61 1.58
C ASN A 356 18.93 1.93 0.59
N ALA A 357 20.22 1.81 0.91
CA ALA A 357 21.20 1.11 0.09
C ALA A 357 20.85 -0.38 -0.06
N ILE A 358 20.52 -1.05 1.05
CA ILE A 358 20.10 -2.47 1.02
C ILE A 358 18.77 -2.65 0.29
N SER A 359 17.81 -1.73 0.47
CA SER A 359 16.53 -1.78 -0.24
C SER A 359 16.67 -1.56 -1.74
N HIS A 360 17.59 -0.68 -2.15
CA HIS A 360 17.93 -0.49 -3.56
C HIS A 360 18.59 -1.75 -4.13
N ALA A 361 19.61 -2.27 -3.44
CA ALA A 361 20.29 -3.50 -3.84
C ALA A 361 19.32 -4.68 -3.95
N ALA A 362 18.36 -4.80 -3.03
CA ALA A 362 17.34 -5.85 -3.10
C ALA A 362 16.47 -5.74 -4.36
N CYS A 363 16.05 -4.53 -4.73
CA CYS A 363 15.30 -4.32 -5.97
C CYS A 363 16.16 -4.65 -7.19
N THR A 364 17.40 -4.17 -7.24
CA THR A 364 18.34 -4.45 -8.34
C THR A 364 18.57 -5.96 -8.49
N THR A 365 18.96 -6.65 -7.42
CA THR A 365 19.18 -8.10 -7.41
C THR A 365 17.92 -8.88 -7.80
N ALA A 366 16.74 -8.44 -7.37
CA ALA A 366 15.49 -9.10 -7.73
C ALA A 366 15.19 -8.98 -9.23
N TYR A 367 15.47 -7.83 -9.85
CA TYR A 367 15.35 -7.67 -11.31
C TYR A 367 16.39 -8.51 -12.06
N ASP A 368 17.66 -8.40 -11.68
CA ASP A 368 18.77 -9.06 -12.39
C ASP A 368 18.64 -10.58 -12.39
N LEU A 369 18.11 -11.15 -11.31
CA LEU A 369 17.95 -12.60 -11.16
C LEU A 369 16.55 -13.12 -11.51
N GLY A 370 15.62 -12.23 -11.90
CA GLY A 370 14.23 -12.61 -12.17
C GLY A 370 13.53 -13.23 -10.94
N ALA A 371 13.74 -12.65 -9.76
CA ALA A 371 13.19 -13.19 -8.51
C ALA A 371 11.65 -13.16 -8.50
N SER A 372 11.04 -14.22 -7.96
CA SER A 372 9.59 -14.37 -7.81
C SER A 372 9.02 -13.42 -6.75
N ALA A 373 9.79 -13.08 -5.71
CA ALA A 373 9.40 -12.14 -4.66
C ALA A 373 10.58 -11.50 -3.92
N ILE A 374 10.31 -10.32 -3.33
CA ILE A 374 11.17 -9.71 -2.31
C ILE A 374 10.50 -9.92 -0.95
N ILE A 375 11.17 -10.62 -0.04
CA ILE A 375 10.69 -10.87 1.33
C ILE A 375 11.40 -9.89 2.27
N ALA A 376 10.67 -8.99 2.91
CA ALA A 376 11.26 -8.02 3.84
C ALA A 376 10.72 -8.22 5.25
N VAL A 377 11.60 -8.57 6.19
CA VAL A 377 11.26 -8.77 7.60
C VAL A 377 11.42 -7.46 8.38
N THR A 378 10.42 -7.12 9.18
CA THR A 378 10.40 -5.83 9.87
C THR A 378 9.58 -5.84 11.17
N LYS A 379 10.04 -5.05 12.15
CA LYS A 379 9.28 -4.79 13.39
C LYS A 379 8.42 -3.52 13.35
N THR A 380 8.74 -2.57 12.47
CA THR A 380 8.09 -1.24 12.43
C THR A 380 7.52 -0.90 11.05
N GLY A 381 7.73 -1.77 10.07
CA GLY A 381 7.34 -1.55 8.68
C GLY A 381 8.36 -0.76 7.85
N ARG A 382 9.40 -0.15 8.46
CA ARG A 382 10.34 0.74 7.75
C ARG A 382 11.03 0.05 6.58
N SER A 383 11.58 -1.14 6.80
CA SER A 383 12.31 -1.91 5.78
C SER A 383 11.44 -2.18 4.56
N VAL A 384 10.21 -2.64 4.78
CA VAL A 384 9.24 -2.94 3.73
C VAL A 384 8.86 -1.66 2.97
N ARG A 385 8.64 -0.54 3.66
CA ARG A 385 8.35 0.74 3.01
C ARG A 385 9.52 1.26 2.18
N MET A 386 10.76 1.05 2.62
CA MET A 386 11.95 1.44 1.85
C MET A 386 12.15 0.61 0.59
N VAL A 387 11.66 -0.64 0.53
CA VAL A 387 11.57 -1.41 -0.73
C VAL A 387 10.42 -0.90 -1.58
N SER A 388 9.23 -0.76 -0.98
CA SER A 388 8.01 -0.31 -1.65
C SER A 388 8.18 1.04 -2.36
N LYS A 389 9.00 1.94 -1.81
CA LYS A 389 9.27 3.26 -2.39
C LYS A 389 9.86 3.20 -3.82
N TYR A 390 10.63 2.15 -4.13
CA TYR A 390 11.23 1.96 -5.45
C TYR A 390 10.23 1.43 -6.49
N ARG A 391 9.00 1.12 -6.04
CA ARG A 391 7.89 0.64 -6.86
C ARG A 391 8.29 -0.55 -7.76
N PRO A 392 8.91 -1.63 -7.22
CA PRO A 392 9.32 -2.76 -8.06
C PRO A 392 8.12 -3.48 -8.69
N SER A 393 8.30 -4.01 -9.90
CA SER A 393 7.31 -4.94 -10.51
C SER A 393 7.24 -6.26 -9.73
N ILE A 394 8.33 -6.65 -9.06
CA ILE A 394 8.42 -7.83 -8.21
C ILE A 394 7.47 -7.68 -6.99
N PRO A 395 6.67 -8.71 -6.64
CA PRO A 395 5.86 -8.73 -5.42
C PRO A 395 6.70 -8.55 -4.15
N ILE A 396 6.17 -7.80 -3.18
CA ILE A 396 6.82 -7.62 -1.88
C ILE A 396 6.00 -8.38 -0.81
N ILE A 397 6.65 -9.31 -0.11
CA ILE A 397 6.09 -9.99 1.06
C ILE A 397 6.63 -9.30 2.31
N GLY A 398 5.77 -8.58 3.02
CA GLY A 398 6.14 -7.82 4.21
C GLY A 398 5.90 -8.64 5.48
N CYS A 399 6.96 -9.16 6.09
CA CYS A 399 6.86 -10.04 7.25
C CYS A 399 7.01 -9.27 8.57
N SER A 400 6.09 -9.46 9.51
CA SER A 400 6.23 -8.86 10.86
C SER A 400 5.71 -9.78 11.97
N PRO A 401 6.31 -9.75 13.17
CA PRO A 401 5.73 -10.40 14.34
C PRO A 401 4.51 -9.66 14.91
N GLU A 402 4.38 -8.36 14.62
CA GLU A 402 3.33 -7.52 15.17
C GLU A 402 2.11 -7.49 14.23
N GLU A 403 0.94 -7.85 14.76
CA GLU A 403 -0.32 -7.86 14.00
C GLU A 403 -0.66 -6.46 13.48
N GLN A 404 -0.53 -5.43 14.33
CA GLN A 404 -0.81 -4.04 13.96
C GLN A 404 0.11 -3.57 12.84
N VAL A 405 1.38 -4.00 12.82
CA VAL A 405 2.31 -3.66 11.74
C VAL A 405 1.91 -4.36 10.45
N CYS A 406 1.42 -5.61 10.49
CA CYS A 406 0.87 -6.28 9.31
C CYS A 406 -0.33 -5.52 8.75
N ARG A 407 -1.24 -5.05 9.60
CA ARG A 407 -2.36 -4.18 9.18
C ARG A 407 -1.85 -2.86 8.58
N GLN A 408 -0.85 -2.22 9.18
CA GLN A 408 -0.27 -0.98 8.63
C GLN A 408 0.43 -1.20 7.29
N LEU A 409 1.13 -2.32 7.13
CA LEU A 409 1.77 -2.70 5.86
C LEU A 409 0.75 -2.95 4.75
N ASN A 410 -0.51 -3.27 5.09
CA ASN A 410 -1.55 -3.42 4.08
C ASN A 410 -1.83 -2.14 3.29
N MET A 411 -1.51 -0.95 3.83
CA MET A 411 -1.60 0.33 3.11
C MET A 411 -0.34 0.69 2.31
N SER A 412 0.72 -0.13 2.37
CA SER A 412 1.96 0.09 1.62
C SER A 412 1.85 -0.46 0.20
N TRP A 413 2.28 0.32 -0.79
CA TRP A 413 2.18 -0.05 -2.21
C TRP A 413 2.90 -1.37 -2.51
N GLY A 414 2.25 -2.28 -3.23
CA GLY A 414 2.84 -3.53 -3.71
C GLY A 414 3.15 -4.57 -2.63
N VAL A 415 2.75 -4.32 -1.38
CA VAL A 415 3.06 -5.16 -0.22
C VAL A 415 1.91 -6.10 0.09
N THR A 416 2.23 -7.38 0.25
CA THR A 416 1.36 -8.37 0.91
C THR A 416 1.89 -8.62 2.31
N PRO A 417 1.18 -8.18 3.36
CA PRO A 417 1.60 -8.43 4.73
C PRO A 417 1.45 -9.90 5.10
N MET A 418 2.41 -10.41 5.87
CA MET A 418 2.39 -11.77 6.40
C MET A 418 2.86 -11.76 7.85
N LYS A 419 2.00 -12.22 8.75
CA LYS A 419 2.38 -12.40 10.15
C LYS A 419 3.31 -13.59 10.31
N VAL A 420 4.40 -13.38 11.02
CA VAL A 420 5.43 -14.39 11.29
C VAL A 420 5.80 -14.41 12.76
N GLU A 421 6.48 -15.45 13.21
CA GLU A 421 7.00 -15.47 14.59
C GLU A 421 8.31 -14.69 14.69
N GLN A 422 8.59 -14.11 15.86
CA GLN A 422 9.91 -13.54 16.11
C GLN A 422 10.93 -14.67 16.31
N LYS A 423 12.03 -14.64 15.54
CA LYS A 423 13.19 -15.53 15.71
C LYS A 423 14.40 -14.74 16.18
N LEU A 424 15.35 -15.44 16.81
CA LEU A 424 16.60 -14.88 17.31
C LEU A 424 17.81 -15.28 16.44
N ASN A 425 17.65 -16.31 15.62
CA ASN A 425 18.64 -16.78 14.66
C ASN A 425 18.21 -16.45 13.22
N THR A 426 19.17 -16.05 12.39
CA THR A 426 18.94 -15.68 10.98
C THR A 426 18.54 -16.84 10.10
N ASP A 427 19.14 -18.02 10.27
CA ASP A 427 18.84 -19.19 9.44
C ASP A 427 17.42 -19.70 9.73
N GLU A 428 17.04 -19.79 11.01
CA GLU A 428 15.66 -20.10 11.41
C GLU A 428 14.66 -19.08 10.86
N LEU A 429 15.02 -17.79 10.85
CA LEU A 429 14.19 -16.73 10.26
C LEU A 429 13.98 -16.98 8.77
N PHE A 430 15.05 -17.26 8.02
CA PHE A 430 14.98 -17.46 6.57
C PHE A 430 14.14 -18.67 6.19
N GLU A 431 14.35 -19.81 6.84
CA GLU A 431 13.55 -21.01 6.61
C GLU A 431 12.07 -20.76 6.95
N MET A 432 11.80 -20.10 8.07
CA MET A 432 10.44 -19.81 8.52
C MET A 432 9.70 -18.90 7.54
N VAL A 433 10.28 -17.79 7.07
CA VAL A 433 9.58 -16.88 6.16
C VAL A 433 9.30 -17.51 4.80
N VAL A 434 10.20 -18.37 4.32
CA VAL A 434 10.01 -19.13 3.07
C VAL A 434 8.90 -20.15 3.24
N ASN A 435 8.91 -20.92 4.34
CA ASN A 435 7.88 -21.90 4.64
C ASN A 435 6.50 -21.27 4.82
N TYR A 436 6.42 -20.11 5.47
CA TYR A 436 5.17 -19.37 5.61
C TYR A 436 4.68 -18.83 4.26
N GLY A 437 5.59 -18.31 3.42
CA GLY A 437 5.27 -17.87 2.06
C GLY A 437 4.71 -19.01 1.21
N LYS A 438 5.28 -20.22 1.31
CA LYS A 438 4.75 -21.44 0.67
C LYS A 438 3.35 -21.79 1.18
N LYS A 439 3.17 -21.87 2.50
CA LYS A 439 1.86 -22.19 3.12
C LYS A 439 0.77 -21.19 2.75
N ALA A 440 1.14 -19.93 2.55
CA ALA A 440 0.23 -18.87 2.12
C ALA A 440 -0.05 -18.87 0.60
N GLY A 441 0.58 -19.76 -0.18
CA GLY A 441 0.46 -19.82 -1.64
C GLY A 441 1.11 -18.62 -2.35
N LEU A 442 2.05 -17.94 -1.69
CA LEU A 442 2.79 -16.79 -2.26
C LEU A 442 4.10 -17.21 -2.92
N LEU A 443 4.59 -18.42 -2.63
CA LEU A 443 5.84 -18.98 -3.12
C LEU A 443 5.66 -20.46 -3.46
N GLU A 444 6.42 -20.94 -4.42
CA GLU A 444 6.48 -22.35 -4.83
C GLU A 444 7.92 -22.89 -4.75
N ASN A 445 8.06 -24.22 -4.72
CA ASN A 445 9.39 -24.84 -4.83
C ASN A 445 10.05 -24.45 -6.15
N GLY A 446 11.33 -24.06 -6.07
CA GLY A 446 12.12 -23.59 -7.20
C GLY A 446 12.18 -22.08 -7.37
N ASP A 447 11.26 -21.33 -6.74
CA ASP A 447 11.25 -19.87 -6.78
C ASP A 447 12.56 -19.30 -6.26
N LEU A 448 13.04 -18.23 -6.91
CA LEU A 448 14.15 -17.44 -6.41
C LEU A 448 13.59 -16.22 -5.67
N VAL A 449 14.00 -16.01 -4.42
CA VAL A 449 13.56 -14.88 -3.61
C VAL A 449 14.75 -14.07 -3.09
N VAL A 450 14.51 -12.77 -2.92
CA VAL A 450 15.46 -11.86 -2.25
C VAL A 450 14.92 -11.55 -0.86
N ILE A 451 15.64 -11.94 0.17
CA ILE A 451 15.27 -11.75 1.57
C ILE A 451 16.05 -10.59 2.17
N MET A 452 15.35 -9.70 2.85
CA MET A 452 15.91 -8.59 3.61
C MET A 452 15.55 -8.68 5.09
N ALA A 453 16.53 -8.39 5.94
CA ALA A 453 16.34 -8.31 7.39
C ALA A 453 17.29 -7.28 8.01
N GLY A 454 17.07 -6.98 9.29
CA GLY A 454 18.01 -6.21 10.10
C GLY A 454 18.62 -7.09 11.18
N VAL A 455 19.96 -7.14 11.24
CA VAL A 455 20.70 -7.81 12.30
C VAL A 455 21.37 -6.78 13.22
N PRO A 456 21.41 -7.01 14.54
CA PRO A 456 20.87 -8.17 15.27
C PRO A 456 19.34 -8.26 15.22
N LEU A 457 18.82 -9.49 15.11
CA LEU A 457 17.39 -9.74 15.01
C LEU A 457 16.65 -9.23 16.25
N GLY A 458 15.42 -8.78 16.06
CA GLY A 458 14.58 -8.27 17.14
C GLY A 458 14.84 -6.82 17.52
N ILE A 459 15.89 -6.17 16.99
CA ILE A 459 16.14 -4.73 17.15
C ILE A 459 15.58 -3.97 15.94
N ALA A 460 14.82 -2.90 16.20
CA ALA A 460 14.26 -2.07 15.13
C ALA A 460 15.32 -1.10 14.58
N GLY A 461 15.23 -0.80 13.27
CA GLY A 461 15.97 0.32 12.65
C GLY A 461 17.28 -0.05 11.94
N THR A 462 17.70 -1.32 11.93
CA THR A 462 19.01 -1.75 11.43
C THR A 462 18.94 -2.64 10.19
N THR A 463 18.10 -2.33 9.19
CA THR A 463 18.06 -3.15 7.96
C THR A 463 19.40 -3.06 7.22
N ASN A 464 20.15 -4.15 7.25
CA ASN A 464 21.55 -4.24 6.84
C ASN A 464 21.92 -5.59 6.19
N LEU A 465 20.95 -6.50 6.01
CA LEU A 465 21.17 -7.84 5.45
C LEU A 465 20.33 -8.05 4.19
N LEU A 466 20.95 -8.64 3.19
CA LEU A 466 20.34 -9.14 1.95
C LEU A 466 20.80 -10.58 1.71
N LYS A 467 19.87 -11.48 1.41
CA LYS A 467 20.14 -12.89 1.06
C LYS A 467 19.33 -13.27 -0.17
N VAL A 468 19.99 -13.86 -1.17
CA VAL A 468 19.29 -14.55 -2.26
C VAL A 468 19.07 -16.00 -1.84
N HIS A 469 17.86 -16.52 -2.04
CA HIS A 469 17.49 -17.86 -1.59
C HIS A 469 16.59 -18.55 -2.61
N ILE A 470 16.81 -19.85 -2.83
CA ILE A 470 15.95 -20.69 -3.66
C ILE A 470 14.97 -21.39 -2.72
N VAL A 471 13.68 -21.32 -3.03
CA VAL A 471 12.61 -21.89 -2.22
C VAL A 471 12.57 -23.40 -2.37
N GLY A 472 12.55 -24.10 -1.23
CA GLY A 472 12.54 -25.57 -1.16
C GLY A 472 13.95 -26.17 -1.21
N ASP A 473 14.03 -27.49 -1.07
CA ASP A 473 15.27 -28.23 -1.05
C ASP A 473 15.75 -28.54 -2.47
N VAL A 474 16.01 -27.49 -3.26
CA VAL A 474 16.60 -27.63 -4.59
C VAL A 474 18.05 -28.06 -4.43
N LEU A 475 18.34 -29.29 -4.82
CA LEU A 475 19.66 -29.88 -4.72
C LEU A 475 20.54 -29.42 -5.87
N VAL A 476 20.02 -29.40 -7.10
CA VAL A 476 20.76 -29.02 -8.32
C VAL A 476 19.82 -28.34 -9.33
N LYS A 477 20.34 -27.40 -10.11
CA LYS A 477 19.68 -26.82 -11.29
C LYS A 477 20.42 -27.20 -12.57
N GLY A 478 19.68 -27.28 -13.67
CA GLY A 478 20.23 -27.46 -15.01
C GLY A 478 19.23 -27.01 -16.07
N THR A 479 19.51 -27.33 -17.32
CA THR A 479 18.62 -27.11 -18.46
C THR A 479 17.77 -28.35 -18.66
N GLY A 480 16.46 -28.21 -18.50
CA GLY A 480 15.53 -29.30 -18.77
C GLY A 480 15.28 -29.47 -20.27
N ILE A 481 15.26 -30.72 -20.75
CA ILE A 481 15.14 -31.04 -22.18
C ILE A 481 13.67 -31.21 -22.60
N ASN A 482 12.80 -31.60 -21.67
CA ASN A 482 11.39 -31.83 -21.92
C ASN A 482 10.54 -31.37 -20.72
N GLY A 483 9.22 -31.29 -20.90
CA GLY A 483 8.28 -30.85 -19.86
C GLY A 483 7.84 -31.97 -18.90
N LEU A 484 8.67 -33.00 -18.70
CA LEU A 484 8.31 -34.16 -17.89
C LEU A 484 8.82 -34.03 -16.45
N CYS A 485 8.18 -34.76 -15.55
CA CYS A 485 8.61 -34.89 -14.16
C CYS A 485 8.69 -36.37 -13.77
N ALA A 486 9.66 -36.72 -12.93
CA ALA A 486 9.72 -38.04 -12.31
C ALA A 486 10.24 -37.95 -10.89
N SER A 487 9.79 -38.89 -10.08
CA SER A 487 10.25 -39.10 -8.71
C SER A 487 10.90 -40.47 -8.60
N GLY A 488 12.02 -40.55 -7.91
CA GLY A 488 12.79 -41.79 -7.81
C GLY A 488 13.95 -41.69 -6.86
N ASN A 489 14.53 -42.85 -6.52
CA ASN A 489 15.79 -42.85 -5.79
C ASN A 489 16.90 -42.45 -6.75
N LEU A 490 17.87 -41.70 -6.24
CA LEU A 490 18.98 -41.25 -7.03
C LEU A 490 20.06 -42.34 -7.11
N CYS A 491 20.55 -42.62 -8.31
CA CYS A 491 21.79 -43.34 -8.55
C CYS A 491 22.84 -42.35 -9.05
N VAL A 492 23.76 -41.94 -8.17
CA VAL A 492 24.89 -41.08 -8.55
C VAL A 492 26.09 -41.94 -8.88
N ALA A 493 26.68 -41.69 -10.04
CA ALA A 493 27.90 -42.36 -10.46
C ALA A 493 28.82 -41.37 -11.19
N ARG A 494 30.11 -41.37 -10.87
CA ARG A 494 31.11 -40.53 -11.53
C ARG A 494 31.64 -41.16 -12.82
N THR A 495 31.38 -42.45 -13.02
CA THR A 495 31.79 -43.20 -14.21
C THR A 495 30.69 -44.15 -14.66
N GLU A 496 30.65 -44.48 -15.95
CA GLU A 496 29.71 -45.48 -16.50
C GLU A 496 29.84 -46.86 -15.82
N LYS A 497 31.07 -47.24 -15.42
CA LYS A 497 31.33 -48.49 -14.71
C LYS A 497 30.68 -48.50 -13.33
N GLU A 498 30.75 -47.39 -12.61
CA GLU A 498 30.10 -47.22 -11.31
C GLU A 498 28.58 -47.25 -11.47
N ALA A 499 28.03 -46.57 -12.48
CA ALA A 499 26.60 -46.57 -12.76
C ALA A 499 26.08 -48.00 -12.95
N ARG A 500 26.79 -48.85 -13.70
CA ARG A 500 26.41 -50.26 -13.87
C ARG A 500 26.42 -51.08 -12.58
N GLN A 501 27.21 -50.70 -11.58
CA GLN A 501 27.32 -51.44 -10.33
C GLN A 501 26.27 -51.00 -9.30
N THR A 502 25.89 -49.73 -9.31
CA THR A 502 25.07 -49.12 -8.27
C THR A 502 23.62 -48.88 -8.69
N PHE A 503 23.35 -48.78 -9.99
CA PHE A 503 22.03 -48.48 -10.53
C PHE A 503 21.01 -49.60 -10.28
N LYS A 504 19.81 -49.21 -9.88
CA LYS A 504 18.64 -50.09 -9.82
C LYS A 504 17.56 -49.57 -10.77
N ARG A 505 16.77 -50.50 -11.31
CA ARG A 505 15.65 -50.16 -12.20
C ARG A 505 14.70 -49.18 -11.51
N GLY A 506 14.35 -48.11 -12.20
CA GLY A 506 13.49 -47.04 -11.71
C GLY A 506 14.23 -45.92 -10.96
N ASP A 507 15.55 -46.03 -10.78
CA ASP A 507 16.33 -44.92 -10.22
C ASP A 507 16.41 -43.74 -11.22
N ILE A 508 16.61 -42.54 -10.69
CA ILE A 508 17.01 -41.37 -11.46
C ILE A 508 18.55 -41.39 -11.55
N LEU A 509 19.08 -41.47 -12.76
CA LEU A 509 20.51 -41.64 -13.01
C LEU A 509 21.20 -40.28 -13.11
N ALA A 510 22.16 -40.02 -12.22
CA ALA A 510 23.00 -38.81 -12.23
C ALA A 510 24.46 -39.17 -12.55
N VAL A 511 24.95 -38.73 -13.71
CA VAL A 511 26.29 -39.02 -14.24
C VAL A 511 26.90 -37.80 -14.94
N PRO A 512 28.22 -37.67 -15.12
CA PRO A 512 28.78 -36.49 -15.78
C PRO A 512 28.35 -36.39 -17.24
N THR A 513 28.41 -37.52 -17.96
CA THR A 513 28.08 -37.69 -19.38
C THR A 513 27.42 -39.05 -19.59
N THR A 514 26.77 -39.26 -20.74
CA THR A 514 26.21 -40.57 -21.12
C THR A 514 26.71 -41.02 -22.49
N SER A 515 26.71 -42.32 -22.73
CA SER A 515 27.00 -42.90 -24.04
C SER A 515 26.18 -44.17 -24.28
N ASN A 516 26.31 -44.76 -25.48
CA ASN A 516 25.70 -46.05 -25.83
C ASN A 516 26.08 -47.19 -24.87
N ASN A 517 27.19 -47.08 -24.15
CA ASN A 517 27.66 -48.09 -23.19
C ASN A 517 26.74 -48.23 -21.97
N ILE A 518 25.85 -47.29 -21.68
CA ILE A 518 24.90 -47.34 -20.56
C ILE A 518 23.45 -47.13 -21.01
N LEU A 519 23.18 -47.26 -22.31
CA LEU A 519 21.85 -47.07 -22.90
C LEU A 519 20.79 -48.02 -22.30
N ASP A 520 21.20 -49.23 -21.92
CA ASP A 520 20.37 -50.20 -21.20
C ASP A 520 19.94 -49.69 -19.81
N LEU A 521 20.80 -48.96 -19.11
CA LEU A 521 20.46 -48.32 -17.83
C LEU A 521 19.52 -47.12 -18.05
N MET A 522 19.80 -46.28 -19.06
CA MET A 522 18.96 -45.13 -19.41
C MET A 522 17.52 -45.55 -19.72
N LYS A 523 17.33 -46.67 -20.45
CA LYS A 523 16.01 -47.27 -20.72
C LYS A 523 15.26 -47.72 -19.47
N GLN A 524 15.97 -47.99 -18.38
CA GLN A 524 15.41 -48.47 -17.11
C GLN A 524 15.30 -47.36 -16.07
N SER A 525 15.83 -46.16 -16.34
CA SER A 525 15.80 -45.03 -15.42
C SER A 525 14.45 -44.31 -15.46
N ALA A 526 14.06 -43.75 -14.31
CA ALA A 526 12.89 -42.87 -14.23
C ALA A 526 13.19 -41.45 -14.73
N GLY A 527 14.47 -41.08 -14.80
CA GLY A 527 14.95 -39.78 -15.29
C GLY A 527 16.47 -39.74 -15.34
N ILE A 528 17.02 -38.72 -16.01
CA ILE A 528 18.46 -38.59 -16.23
C ILE A 528 18.93 -37.17 -15.88
N ILE A 529 20.04 -37.08 -15.15
CA ILE A 529 20.71 -35.83 -14.81
C ILE A 529 22.16 -35.90 -15.30
N THR A 530 22.59 -34.94 -16.12
CA THR A 530 23.98 -34.85 -16.61
C THR A 530 24.64 -33.51 -16.33
N GLU A 531 25.94 -33.54 -16.06
CA GLU A 531 26.77 -32.33 -15.93
C GLU A 531 27.12 -31.74 -17.30
N GLU A 532 27.18 -32.58 -18.34
CA GLU A 532 27.33 -32.15 -19.74
C GLU A 532 26.14 -31.28 -20.15
N ASP A 533 26.43 -30.12 -20.74
CA ASP A 533 25.44 -29.14 -21.18
C ASP A 533 25.20 -29.21 -22.69
N GLY A 534 23.98 -28.87 -23.10
CA GLY A 534 23.57 -28.80 -24.51
C GLY A 534 22.39 -29.71 -24.87
N PRO A 535 21.48 -29.24 -25.75
CA PRO A 535 20.29 -29.99 -26.17
C PRO A 535 20.60 -31.15 -27.13
N ASP A 536 21.80 -31.15 -27.74
CA ASP A 536 22.24 -32.18 -28.69
C ASP A 536 23.11 -33.26 -28.02
N THR A 537 23.21 -33.24 -26.68
CA THR A 537 23.95 -34.24 -25.92
C THR A 537 23.29 -35.61 -26.04
N HIS A 538 24.08 -36.67 -25.84
CA HIS A 538 23.57 -38.03 -25.87
C HIS A 538 22.41 -38.24 -24.88
N ALA A 539 22.49 -37.64 -23.69
CA ALA A 539 21.44 -37.71 -22.67
C ALA A 539 20.14 -37.04 -23.13
N ALA A 540 20.25 -35.84 -23.74
CA ALA A 540 19.08 -35.11 -24.24
C ALA A 540 18.37 -35.87 -25.36
N ILE A 541 19.12 -36.35 -26.37
CA ILE A 541 18.58 -37.07 -27.52
C ILE A 541 17.89 -38.37 -27.08
N VAL A 542 18.58 -39.17 -26.25
CA VAL A 542 18.04 -40.45 -25.77
C VAL A 542 16.85 -40.22 -24.84
N GLY A 543 16.93 -39.23 -23.95
CA GLY A 543 15.85 -38.88 -23.04
C GLY A 543 14.54 -38.51 -23.74
N MET A 544 14.63 -37.67 -24.78
CA MET A 544 13.49 -37.34 -25.64
C MET A 544 12.92 -38.57 -26.34
N ALA A 545 13.79 -39.43 -26.89
CA ALA A 545 13.35 -40.65 -27.59
C ALA A 545 12.70 -41.68 -26.65
N LEU A 546 13.08 -41.68 -25.37
CA LEU A 546 12.56 -42.59 -24.34
C LEU A 546 11.38 -42.01 -23.55
N ASP A 547 11.00 -40.75 -23.80
CA ASP A 547 9.93 -40.03 -23.08
C ASP A 547 10.14 -40.04 -21.55
N ILE A 548 11.38 -39.80 -21.12
CA ILE A 548 11.75 -39.67 -19.69
C ILE A 548 12.32 -38.27 -19.41
N PRO A 549 12.11 -37.71 -18.21
CA PRO A 549 12.63 -36.40 -17.86
C PRO A 549 14.16 -36.36 -17.86
N VAL A 550 14.72 -35.34 -18.51
CA VAL A 550 16.17 -35.14 -18.58
C VAL A 550 16.56 -33.72 -18.22
N LEU A 551 17.59 -33.62 -17.38
CA LEU A 551 18.25 -32.39 -16.99
C LEU A 551 19.71 -32.43 -17.41
N VAL A 552 20.12 -31.54 -18.30
CA VAL A 552 21.51 -31.37 -18.74
C VAL A 552 22.14 -30.13 -18.11
N GLY A 553 23.45 -29.96 -18.20
CA GLY A 553 24.15 -28.78 -17.66
C GLY A 553 24.00 -28.64 -16.14
N ALA A 554 23.73 -29.74 -15.43
CA ALA A 554 23.57 -29.78 -14.00
C ALA A 554 24.94 -29.75 -13.32
N VAL A 555 25.59 -28.58 -13.29
CA VAL A 555 26.99 -28.43 -12.88
C VAL A 555 27.26 -29.03 -11.50
N SER A 556 28.26 -29.91 -11.41
CA SER A 556 28.66 -30.61 -10.18
C SER A 556 27.57 -31.51 -9.57
N ALA A 557 26.55 -31.92 -10.34
CA ALA A 557 25.49 -32.80 -9.87
C ALA A 557 26.01 -34.06 -9.18
N THR A 558 27.07 -34.68 -9.71
CA THR A 558 27.65 -35.91 -9.16
C THR A 558 28.46 -35.71 -7.88
N GLN A 559 28.72 -34.45 -7.51
CA GLN A 559 29.37 -34.08 -6.25
C GLN A 559 28.35 -33.66 -5.19
N ILE A 560 27.29 -32.96 -5.60
CA ILE A 560 26.27 -32.40 -4.72
C ILE A 560 25.28 -33.49 -4.30
N LEU A 561 24.83 -34.28 -5.27
CA LEU A 561 23.82 -35.28 -5.04
C LEU A 561 24.39 -36.56 -4.42
N LYS A 562 23.52 -37.32 -3.72
CA LYS A 562 23.92 -38.55 -3.02
C LYS A 562 23.05 -39.73 -3.43
N THR A 563 23.70 -40.86 -3.73
CA THR A 563 23.01 -42.11 -4.07
C THR A 563 22.09 -42.55 -2.93
N GLY A 564 20.89 -43.00 -3.27
CA GLY A 564 19.87 -43.46 -2.33
C GLY A 564 18.95 -42.37 -1.78
N THR A 565 19.22 -41.09 -2.06
CA THR A 565 18.29 -39.99 -1.75
C THR A 565 17.07 -40.08 -2.68
N HIS A 566 15.87 -39.93 -2.12
CA HIS A 566 14.64 -39.84 -2.92
C HIS A 566 14.42 -38.40 -3.35
N ILE A 567 14.25 -38.19 -4.66
CA ILE A 567 14.21 -36.86 -5.26
C ILE A 567 13.12 -36.78 -6.33
N LYS A 568 12.66 -35.56 -6.56
CA LYS A 568 11.86 -35.20 -7.73
C LYS A 568 12.74 -34.46 -8.74
N LEU A 569 12.79 -35.00 -9.95
CA LEU A 569 13.34 -34.34 -11.12
C LEU A 569 12.20 -33.65 -11.89
N ASP A 570 12.27 -32.32 -11.97
CA ASP A 570 11.33 -31.48 -12.71
C ASP A 570 12.08 -30.88 -13.91
N ALA A 571 11.94 -31.52 -15.08
CA ALA A 571 12.61 -31.06 -16.29
C ALA A 571 11.92 -29.81 -16.87
N GLU A 572 10.62 -29.56 -16.60
CA GLU A 572 9.97 -28.32 -17.04
C GLU A 572 10.60 -27.10 -16.36
N ARG A 573 10.86 -27.19 -15.05
CA ARG A 573 11.48 -26.10 -14.27
C ARG A 573 13.02 -26.14 -14.28
N GLY A 574 13.61 -27.24 -14.75
CA GLY A 574 15.06 -27.44 -14.76
C GLY A 574 15.66 -27.69 -13.36
N LEU A 575 14.94 -28.42 -12.49
CA LEU A 575 15.27 -28.55 -11.06
C LEU A 575 15.33 -30.00 -10.60
N VAL A 576 16.25 -30.27 -9.67
CA VAL A 576 16.24 -31.46 -8.82
C VAL A 576 15.91 -31.03 -7.40
N CYS A 577 14.81 -31.54 -6.85
CA CYS A 577 14.34 -31.22 -5.52
C CYS A 577 14.39 -32.47 -4.63
N ASN A 578 14.70 -32.30 -3.34
CA ASN A 578 14.47 -33.34 -2.36
C ASN A 578 12.96 -33.58 -2.22
N GLU A 579 12.55 -34.85 -2.16
CA GLU A 579 11.14 -35.21 -1.98
C GLU A 579 11.00 -35.92 -0.63
N ASN A 580 10.51 -35.20 0.38
CA ASN A 580 10.23 -35.79 1.68
C ASN A 580 8.98 -36.67 1.56
N ARG A 581 9.06 -37.91 2.05
CA ARG A 581 7.99 -38.94 1.98
C ARG A 581 6.69 -38.60 2.75
N GLU A 582 6.49 -37.38 3.21
CA GLU A 582 5.33 -36.99 4.03
C GLU A 582 4.27 -36.15 3.29
N ASP A 583 4.42 -35.88 1.99
CA ASP A 583 3.36 -35.30 1.16
C ASP A 583 2.46 -36.36 0.51
#